data_AF-A0A3D4NTG3-F1
#
_entry.id   AF-A0A3D4NTG3-F1
#
_cell.length_a   1.000
_cell.length_b   1.000
_cell.length_c   1.000
_cell.angle_alpha   90.00
_cell.angle_beta   90.00
_cell.angle_gamma   90.00
#
_symmetry.space_group_name_H-M   'P 1'
#
loop_
_entity.id
_entity.type
_entity.pdbx_description
1 polymer ?
#
loop_
_entity_poly.entity_id
_entity_poly.type
_entity_poly.pdbx_seq_one_letter_code
_entity_poly.pdbx_strand_id
1 'polypeptide(L)' 'MSAFFAERALLPSGWANNVRLEVNADGMLTHIQADSHADGAERLSGPLLPGMPNLHSHAFQRAMAGLAEVAGKP' A
#
# COMPACT_ATOMS: atom_id res chain seq x y z
N MET A 1 16.21 -8.24 -7.42
CA MET A 1 14.96 -8.92 -7.02
C MET A 1 14.86 -8.75 -5.53
N SER A 2 13.76 -8.17 -5.06
CA SER A 2 13.57 -7.84 -3.64
C SER A 2 12.55 -8.77 -3.03
N ALA A 3 12.74 -9.14 -1.77
CA ALA A 3 11.79 -9.94 -1.02
C ALA A 3 11.34 -9.17 0.21
N PHE A 4 10.05 -9.18 0.50
CA PHE A 4 9.44 -8.55 1.66
C PHE A 4 8.67 -9.59 2.47
N PHE A 5 8.56 -9.37 3.77
CA PHE A 5 7.82 -10.21 4.68
C PHE A 5 6.88 -9.38 5.55
N ALA A 6 5.58 -9.67 5.49
CA ALA A 6 4.56 -9.08 6.32
C ALA A 6 4.05 -10.11 7.32
N GLU A 7 4.06 -9.80 8.62
CA GLU A 7 3.45 -10.69 9.63
C GLU A 7 1.96 -10.88 9.39
N ARG A 8 1.27 -9.83 8.91
CA ARG A 8 -0.12 -9.89 8.46
C ARG A 8 -0.27 -9.13 7.15
N ALA A 9 -1.01 -9.70 6.21
CA ALA A 9 -1.39 -9.01 4.98
C ALA A 9 -2.85 -9.28 4.62
N LEU A 10 -3.53 -8.28 4.06
CA LEU A 10 -4.83 -8.45 3.43
C LEU A 10 -4.62 -8.88 1.97
N LEU A 11 -4.81 -10.17 1.70
CA LEU A 11 -4.74 -10.77 0.37
C LEU A 11 -6.14 -10.76 -0.29
N PRO A 12 -6.24 -11.07 -1.60
CA PRO A 12 -7.54 -11.23 -2.26
C PRO A 12 -8.45 -12.28 -1.58
N SER A 13 -7.86 -13.29 -0.94
CA SER A 13 -8.56 -14.32 -0.17
C SER A 13 -8.92 -13.90 1.26
N GLY A 14 -8.54 -12.71 1.70
CA GLY A 14 -8.73 -12.21 3.08
C GLY A 14 -7.42 -12.05 3.85
N TRP A 15 -7.52 -11.91 5.16
CA TRP A 15 -6.36 -11.76 6.04
C TRP A 15 -5.54 -13.05 6.11
N ALA A 16 -4.24 -12.94 5.87
CA ALA A 16 -3.26 -14.03 6.00
C ALA A 16 -2.12 -13.64 6.95
N ASN A 17 -1.45 -14.66 7.50
CA ASN A 17 -0.29 -14.49 8.38
C ASN A 17 0.99 -14.87 7.63
N ASN A 18 2.13 -14.33 8.08
CA ASN A 18 3.47 -14.69 7.62
C ASN A 18 3.61 -14.70 6.09
N VAL A 19 3.30 -13.58 5.46
CA VAL A 19 3.23 -13.46 4.01
C VAL A 19 4.57 -12.97 3.45
N ARG A 20 5.19 -13.79 2.60
CA ARG A 20 6.37 -13.42 1.82
C ARG A 20 5.96 -12.94 0.42
N LEU A 21 6.52 -11.82 -0.01
CA LEU A 21 6.29 -11.22 -1.32
C LEU A 21 7.61 -11.10 -2.07
N GLU A 22 7.61 -11.49 -3.35
CA GLU A 22 8.74 -11.26 -4.25
C GLU A 22 8.39 -10.20 -5.28
N VAL A 23 9.32 -9.26 -5.47
CA VAL A 23 9.18 -8.13 -6.38
C VAL A 23 10.36 -8.13 -7.36
N ASN A 24 10.05 -8.08 -8.65
CA ASN A 24 11.09 -8.00 -9.69
C ASN A 24 11.71 -6.59 -9.78
N ALA A 25 12.65 -6.40 -10.71
CA ALA A 25 13.34 -5.13 -10.88
C ALA A 25 12.43 -3.99 -11.38
N ASP A 26 11.29 -4.31 -12.02
CA ASP A 26 10.31 -3.36 -12.53
C ASP A 26 9.26 -2.96 -11.48
N GLY A 27 9.33 -3.51 -10.26
CA GLY A 27 8.37 -3.23 -9.19
C GLY A 27 7.11 -4.11 -9.25
N MET A 28 7.07 -5.16 -10.06
CA MET A 28 5.94 -6.08 -10.15
C MET A 28 6.04 -7.22 -9.14
N LEU A 29 4.90 -7.56 -8.50
CA LEU A 29 4.76 -8.76 -7.68
C LEU A 29 4.87 -10.01 -8.55
N THR A 30 5.88 -10.84 -8.32
CA THR A 30 6.09 -12.11 -9.03
C THR A 30 5.66 -13.32 -8.23
N HIS A 31 5.70 -13.22 -6.91
CA HIS A 31 5.26 -14.29 -6.02
C HIS A 31 4.68 -13.74 -4.72
N ILE A 32 3.65 -14.41 -4.20
CA ILE A 32 3.02 -14.11 -2.91
C ILE A 32 2.74 -15.45 -2.24
N GLN A 33 3.29 -15.66 -1.05
CA GLN A 33 3.14 -16.91 -0.30
C GLN A 33 2.79 -16.62 1.16
N ALA A 34 1.59 -17.05 1.59
CA ALA A 34 1.21 -17.05 3.00
C ALA A 34 1.87 -18.20 3.76
N ASP A 35 1.88 -18.11 5.09
CA ASP A 35 2.45 -19.14 5.98
C ASP A 35 3.92 -19.49 5.64
N SER A 36 4.68 -18.48 5.20
CA SER A 36 6.07 -18.62 4.75
C SER A 36 7.06 -18.12 5.82
N HIS A 37 8.35 -18.33 5.56
CA HIS A 37 9.45 -17.82 6.39
C HIS A 37 9.94 -16.48 5.85
N ALA A 38 10.50 -15.65 6.74
CA ALA A 38 11.02 -14.33 6.39
C ALA A 38 12.45 -14.36 5.82
N ASP A 39 13.01 -15.54 5.56
CA ASP A 39 14.44 -15.71 5.33
C ASP A 39 14.94 -14.86 4.14
N GLY A 40 15.91 -13.99 4.43
CA GLY A 40 16.49 -13.05 3.47
C GLY A 40 15.55 -11.93 2.98
N ALA A 41 14.30 -11.87 3.46
CA ALA A 41 13.34 -10.83 3.11
C ALA A 41 13.39 -9.66 4.11
N GLU A 42 13.10 -8.46 3.62
CA GLU A 42 12.89 -7.29 4.44
C GLU A 42 11.60 -7.44 5.26
N ARG A 43 11.69 -7.36 6.58
CA ARG A 43 10.52 -7.43 7.48
C ARG A 43 9.82 -6.08 7.55
N LEU A 44 8.54 -6.06 7.17
CA LEU A 44 7.69 -4.88 7.25
C LEU A 44 7.23 -4.65 8.69
N SER A 45 7.16 -3.37 9.10
CA SER A 45 6.88 -2.95 10.47
C SER A 45 5.38 -2.83 10.82
N GLY A 46 4.52 -3.57 10.12
CA GLY A 46 3.08 -3.57 10.38
C GLY A 46 2.25 -4.38 9.37
N PRO A 47 0.91 -4.36 9.50
CA PRO A 47 0.01 -5.02 8.57
C PRO A 47 0.11 -4.44 7.15
N LEU A 48 0.19 -5.31 6.16
CA LEU A 48 0.23 -4.94 4.74
C LEU A 48 -1.18 -4.89 4.14
N LEU A 49 -1.47 -3.80 3.42
CA LEU A 49 -2.71 -3.61 2.66
C LEU A 49 -2.38 -3.27 1.20
N PRO A 50 -3.25 -3.61 0.23
CA PRO A 50 -3.16 -3.05 -1.10
C PRO A 50 -3.27 -1.52 -1.05
N GLY A 51 -2.43 -0.83 -1.81
CA GLY A 51 -2.53 0.63 -1.95
C GLY A 51 -3.89 1.01 -2.53
N MET A 52 -4.54 2.02 -1.94
CA MET A 52 -5.85 2.48 -2.39
C MET A 52 -5.68 3.41 -3.61
N PRO A 53 -6.24 3.06 -4.80
CA PRO A 53 -6.21 3.98 -5.93
C PRO A 53 -7.01 5.25 -5.63
N ASN A 54 -6.47 6.40 -6.02
CA ASN A 54 -7.23 7.65 -6.07
C ASN A 54 -7.61 7.94 -7.52
N LEU A 55 -8.89 7.71 -7.86
CA LEU A 55 -9.39 7.74 -9.24
C LEU A 55 -9.72 9.15 -9.77
N HIS A 56 -9.64 10.19 -8.93
CA HIS A 56 -10.02 11.54 -9.32
C HIS A 56 -9.19 12.58 -8.58
N SER A 57 -8.57 13.51 -9.32
CA SER A 57 -7.77 14.58 -8.72
C SER A 57 -7.73 15.82 -9.60
N HIS A 58 -8.00 16.98 -8.99
CA HIS A 58 -7.63 18.29 -9.51
C HIS A 58 -6.47 18.83 -8.68
N ALA A 59 -5.24 18.46 -9.05
CA ALA A 59 -4.06 18.70 -8.22
C ALA A 59 -3.88 20.18 -7.83
N PHE A 60 -4.12 21.12 -8.76
CA PHE A 60 -3.97 22.56 -8.51
C PHE A 60 -4.92 23.10 -7.44
N GLN A 61 -6.11 22.50 -7.27
CA GLN A 61 -7.08 22.94 -6.28
C GLN A 61 -6.61 22.67 -4.85
N ARG A 62 -5.64 21.77 -4.64
CA ARG A 62 -5.06 21.54 -3.31
C ARG A 62 -4.40 22.79 -2.72
N ALA A 63 -3.83 23.67 -3.56
CA ALA A 63 -3.26 24.94 -3.11
C ALA A 63 -4.31 25.95 -2.60
N MET A 64 -5.58 25.76 -2.99
CA MET A 64 -6.70 26.63 -2.61
C MET A 64 -7.63 25.99 -1.56
N ALA A 65 -7.39 24.74 -1.17
CA ALA A 65 -8.20 24.06 -0.17
C ALA A 65 -8.22 24.86 1.15
N GLY A 66 -9.39 25.14 1.70
CA GLY A 66 -9.58 26.04 2.85
C GLY A 66 -9.79 27.52 2.51
N LEU A 67 -9.45 28.01 1.31
CA LEU A 67 -9.51 29.44 0.96
C LEU A 67 -10.80 29.86 0.21
N ALA A 68 -11.51 28.89 -0.36
CA ALA A 68 -12.73 29.12 -1.15
C ALA A 68 -14.01 28.61 -0.46
N GLU A 69 -13.92 28.25 0.82
CA GLU A 69 -15.01 27.58 1.56
C GLU A 69 -16.09 28.55 2.06
N VAL A 70 -15.78 29.85 2.09
CA VAL A 70 -16.73 30.92 2.46
C VAL A 70 -16.78 31.97 1.36
N ALA A 71 -17.98 32.23 0.86
CA ALA A 71 -18.25 33.32 -0.08
C ALA A 71 -19.28 34.29 0.54
N GLY A 72 -18.93 35.58 0.64
CA GLY A 72 -19.78 36.62 1.23
C GLY A 72 -19.41 36.97 2.68
N LYS A 73 -20.31 37.69 3.38
CA LYS A 73 -20.18 38.03 4.80
C LYS A 73 -21.16 37.15 5.61
N PRO A 74 -20.70 36.25 6.48
CA PRO A 74 -21.57 35.52 7.40
C PRO A 74 -22.17 36.44 8.47
#